data_AF-A0A182ULN5-F1
#
_entry.id   AF-A0A182ULN5-F1
#
_cell.length_a   1.000
_cell.length_b   1.000
_cell.length_c   1.000
_cell.angle_alpha   90.00
_cell.angle_beta   90.00
_cell.angle_gamma   90.00
#
_symmetry.space_group_name_H-M   'P 1'
#
loop_
_entity.id
_entity.type
_entity.pdbx_description
1 polymer ?
#
loop_
_entity_poly.entity_id
_entity_poly.type
_entity_poly.pdbx_seq_one_letter_code
_entity_poly.pdbx_strand_id
1 'polypeptide(L)'
;MLRKAVAETGVLLQVSCETFASKLIEMESAMKKDRDTINQQLLYQKSLSEELLVAIRLLSQAISKNLTTLQTQSDRAEQLANVKHDQMRQEIETLASKEDLAWFRTKSRLYLQSIAARSCKQVQSERPGKYFIQPAADAEPFLGYCAQTAFGGGWLVIQHRYDGSVDFRRNWTEYRDGFGSLGGEFWLGLEHLHRMTSARPHELLVELEYFSGKYAYARYSKFVIDSEAGQYAIGELRLLSGTAADAVRLRQGMKFSTIDRNHSSTAPTAKLDASVVKE
;
A
#
# COMPACT_ATOMS: atom_id res chain seq x y z
N MET A 1 -51.36 86.17 -15.26
CA MET A 1 -51.15 84.75 -14.87
C MET A 1 -49.72 84.28 -15.16
N LEU A 2 -49.17 84.46 -16.37
CA LEU A 2 -47.81 84.01 -16.74
C LEU A 2 -46.67 84.50 -15.82
N ARG A 3 -46.61 85.79 -15.45
CA ARG A 3 -45.53 86.31 -14.57
C ARG A 3 -45.52 85.70 -13.17
N LYS A 4 -46.69 85.33 -12.64
CA LYS A 4 -46.82 84.73 -11.31
C LYS A 4 -46.38 83.26 -11.33
N ALA A 5 -46.76 82.53 -12.39
CA ALA A 5 -46.31 81.15 -12.62
C ALA A 5 -44.78 81.07 -12.82
N VAL A 6 -44.18 82.00 -13.56
CA VAL A 6 -42.71 82.06 -13.76
C VAL A 6 -41.98 82.31 -12.44
N ALA A 7 -42.47 83.21 -11.60
CA ALA A 7 -41.90 83.48 -10.28
C ALA A 7 -42.03 82.28 -9.33
N GLU A 8 -43.19 81.63 -9.31
CA GLU A 8 -43.42 80.40 -8.52
C GLU A 8 -42.51 79.26 -8.98
N THR A 9 -42.33 79.05 -10.29
CA THR A 9 -41.38 78.06 -10.81
C THR A 9 -39.92 78.40 -10.50
N GLY A 10 -39.55 79.69 -10.51
CA GLY A 10 -38.19 80.13 -10.16
C GLY A 10 -37.85 79.87 -8.69
N VAL A 11 -38.80 80.14 -7.78
CA VAL A 11 -38.66 79.82 -6.35
C VAL A 11 -38.57 78.31 -6.14
N LEU A 12 -39.39 77.51 -6.83
CA LEU A 12 -39.37 76.06 -6.74
C LEU A 12 -38.04 75.47 -7.22
N LEU A 13 -37.50 75.99 -8.33
CA LEU A 13 -36.18 75.62 -8.87
C LEU A 13 -35.05 75.96 -7.90
N GLN A 14 -35.12 77.13 -7.26
CA GLN A 14 -34.11 77.55 -6.29
C GLN A 14 -34.09 76.66 -5.04
N VAL A 15 -35.27 76.36 -4.46
CA VAL A 15 -35.40 75.43 -3.33
C VAL A 15 -34.92 74.02 -3.71
N SER A 16 -35.23 73.55 -4.91
CA SER A 16 -34.72 72.28 -5.41
C SER A 16 -33.20 72.27 -5.53
N CYS A 17 -32.60 73.36 -6.02
CA CYS A 17 -31.15 73.49 -6.19
C CYS A 17 -30.42 73.52 -4.84
N GLU A 18 -30.97 74.23 -3.86
CA GLU A 18 -30.46 74.26 -2.47
C GLU A 18 -30.57 72.88 -1.80
N THR A 19 -31.66 72.15 -2.04
CA THR A 19 -31.85 70.77 -1.54
C THR A 19 -30.82 69.81 -2.15
N PHE A 20 -30.55 69.92 -3.46
CA PHE A 20 -29.52 69.11 -4.11
C PHE A 20 -28.12 69.45 -3.58
N ALA A 21 -27.80 70.73 -3.38
CA ALA A 21 -26.53 71.15 -2.80
C ALA A 21 -26.32 70.61 -1.37
N SER A 22 -27.35 70.65 -0.53
CA SER A 22 -27.29 70.07 0.83
C SER A 22 -27.05 68.56 0.80
N LYS A 23 -27.76 67.82 -0.07
CA LYS A 23 -27.57 66.37 -0.23
C LYS A 23 -26.18 66.01 -0.74
N LEU A 24 -25.59 66.83 -1.62
CA LEU A 24 -24.22 66.63 -2.10
C LEU A 24 -23.20 66.74 -0.97
N ILE A 25 -23.36 67.74 -0.09
CA ILE A 25 -22.48 67.94 1.08
C ILE A 25 -22.61 66.78 2.07
N GLU A 26 -23.85 66.34 2.36
CA GLU A 26 -24.09 65.17 3.21
C GLU A 26 -23.44 63.90 2.62
N MET A 27 -23.57 63.70 1.30
CA MET A 27 -23.00 62.56 0.61
C MET A 27 -21.47 62.60 0.60
N GLU A 28 -20.83 63.77 0.41
CA GLU A 28 -19.37 63.92 0.54
C GLU A 28 -18.88 63.62 1.94
N SER A 29 -19.60 64.09 2.97
CA SER A 29 -19.29 63.81 4.36
C SER A 29 -19.40 62.31 4.68
N ALA A 30 -20.47 61.66 4.20
CA ALA A 30 -20.67 60.22 4.34
C ALA A 30 -19.56 59.43 3.63
N MET A 31 -19.23 59.77 2.38
CA MET A 31 -18.15 59.12 1.64
C MET A 31 -16.79 59.31 2.32
N LYS A 32 -16.52 60.47 2.92
CA LYS A 32 -15.28 60.70 3.68
C LYS A 32 -15.21 59.80 4.91
N LYS A 33 -16.31 59.69 5.65
CA LYS A 33 -16.41 58.80 6.82
C LYS A 33 -16.23 57.33 6.45
N ASP A 34 -16.86 56.89 5.36
CA ASP A 34 -16.72 55.53 4.85
C ASP A 34 -15.27 55.25 4.41
N ARG A 35 -14.65 56.19 3.70
CA ARG A 35 -13.23 56.08 3.32
C ARG A 35 -12.31 55.94 4.53
N ASP A 36 -12.53 56.75 5.57
CA ASP A 36 -11.72 56.69 6.79
C ASP A 36 -11.93 55.35 7.51
N THR A 37 -13.17 54.85 7.55
CA THR A 37 -13.51 53.52 8.11
C THR A 37 -12.84 52.39 7.34
N ILE A 38 -12.90 52.42 6.00
CA ILE A 38 -12.25 51.42 5.13
C ILE A 38 -10.74 51.44 5.34
N ASN A 39 -10.12 52.62 5.41
CA ASN A 39 -8.69 52.73 5.65
C ASN A 39 -8.29 52.14 7.01
N GLN A 40 -9.10 52.39 8.05
CA GLN A 40 -8.87 51.84 9.37
C GLN A 40 -9.01 50.31 9.40
N GLN A 41 -10.03 49.76 8.73
CA GLN A 41 -10.20 48.30 8.57
C GLN A 41 -9.04 47.68 7.79
N LEU A 42 -8.57 48.34 6.72
CA LEU A 42 -7.43 47.88 5.93
C LEU A 42 -6.14 47.84 6.74
N LEU A 43 -5.90 48.85 7.60
CA LEU A 43 -4.75 48.88 8.51
C LEU A 43 -4.83 47.75 9.54
N TYR A 44 -6.01 47.50 10.11
CA TYR A 44 -6.22 46.39 11.04
C TYR A 44 -5.98 45.03 10.37
N GLN A 45 -6.52 44.83 9.16
CA GLN A 45 -6.33 43.60 8.39
C GLN A 45 -4.86 43.36 8.03
N LYS A 46 -4.11 44.43 7.67
CA LYS A 46 -2.66 44.34 7.44
C LYS A 46 -1.90 43.93 8.70
N SER A 47 -2.24 44.51 9.85
CA SER A 47 -1.64 44.13 11.14
C SER A 47 -1.87 42.66 11.46
N LEU A 48 -3.12 42.19 11.33
CA LEU A 48 -3.48 40.80 11.57
C LEU A 48 -2.76 39.84 10.59
N SER A 49 -2.61 40.24 9.33
CA SER A 49 -1.89 39.47 8.32
C SER A 49 -0.40 39.31 8.65
N GLU A 50 0.24 40.36 9.15
CA GLU A 50 1.65 40.30 9.57
C GLU A 50 1.84 39.40 10.79
N GLU A 51 0.95 39.50 11.79
CA GLU A 51 0.97 38.60 12.95
C GLU A 51 0.79 37.13 12.53
N LEU A 52 -0.14 36.86 11.61
CA LEU A 52 -0.37 35.52 11.08
C LEU A 52 0.86 35.00 10.31
N LEU A 53 1.52 35.84 9.51
CA LEU A 53 2.75 35.48 8.80
C LEU A 53 3.88 35.11 9.77
N VAL A 54 4.04 35.85 10.86
CA VAL A 54 5.02 35.53 11.91
C VAL A 54 4.69 34.20 12.56
N ALA A 55 3.43 33.97 12.92
CA ALA A 55 3.00 32.70 13.51
C ALA A 55 3.26 31.49 12.58
N ILE A 56 2.93 31.62 11.29
CA ILE A 56 3.19 30.59 10.28
C ILE A 56 4.69 30.27 10.15
N ARG A 57 5.56 31.31 10.16
CA ARG A 57 7.02 31.11 10.10
C ARG A 57 7.53 30.35 11.31
N LEU A 58 7.06 30.70 12.52
CA LEU A 58 7.45 30.02 13.76
C LEU A 58 7.01 28.55 13.75
N LEU A 59 5.78 28.27 13.30
CA LEU A 59 5.28 26.90 13.16
C LEU A 59 6.09 26.10 12.13
N SER A 60 6.39 26.68 10.97
CA SER A 60 7.22 26.04 9.93
C SER A 60 8.62 25.69 10.45
N GLN A 61 9.23 26.60 11.22
CA GLN A 61 10.53 26.35 11.86
C GLN A 61 10.43 25.26 12.93
N ALA A 62 9.38 25.25 13.75
CA ALA A 62 9.16 24.21 14.76
C ALA A 62 8.96 22.83 14.11
N ILE A 63 8.15 22.75 13.05
CA ILE A 63 7.92 21.52 12.28
C ILE A 63 9.23 21.03 11.67
N SER A 64 10.02 21.93 11.07
CA SER A 64 11.33 21.58 10.50
C SER A 64 12.28 21.01 11.55
N LYS A 65 12.35 21.62 12.74
CA LYS A 65 13.18 21.13 13.86
C LYS A 65 12.69 19.78 14.41
N ASN A 66 11.38 19.60 14.53
CA ASN A 66 10.81 18.33 14.98
C ASN A 66 11.08 17.22 13.95
N LEU A 67 10.96 17.52 12.66
CA LEU A 67 11.22 16.58 11.57
C LEU A 67 12.69 16.14 11.56
N THR A 68 13.65 17.07 11.68
CA THR A 68 15.08 16.71 11.73
C THR A 68 15.41 15.90 12.99
N THR A 69 14.77 16.20 14.12
CA THR A 69 14.92 15.43 15.35
C THR A 69 14.40 13.99 15.16
N LEU A 70 13.23 13.82 14.57
CA LEU A 70 12.64 12.51 14.28
C LEU A 70 13.49 11.72 13.28
N GLN A 71 13.99 12.35 12.21
CA GLN A 71 14.92 11.72 11.27
C GLN A 71 16.18 11.23 11.98
N THR A 72 16.79 12.08 12.81
CA THR A 72 18.00 11.71 13.57
C THR A 72 17.72 10.55 14.54
N GLN A 73 16.54 10.52 15.18
CA GLN A 73 16.15 9.41 16.04
C GLN A 73 15.94 8.11 15.25
N SER A 74 15.32 8.19 14.07
CA SER A 74 15.13 7.06 13.17
C SER A 74 16.47 6.47 12.72
N ASP A 75 17.39 7.32 12.25
CA ASP A 75 18.72 6.89 11.78
C ASP A 75 19.52 6.24 12.92
N ARG A 76 19.45 6.80 14.14
CA ARG A 76 20.09 6.21 15.33
C ARG A 76 19.49 4.86 15.70
N ALA A 77 18.17 4.70 15.58
CA ALA A 77 17.51 3.43 15.87
C ALA A 77 17.93 2.35 14.86
N GLU A 78 18.01 2.69 13.58
CA GLU A 78 18.49 1.79 12.53
C GLU A 78 19.96 1.41 12.73
N GLN A 79 20.83 2.37 13.01
CA GLN A 79 22.24 2.11 13.32
C GLN A 79 22.40 1.20 14.54
N LEU A 80 21.62 1.43 15.60
CA LEU A 80 21.64 0.58 16.79
C LEU A 80 21.17 -0.85 16.47
N ALA A 81 20.14 -1.00 15.64
CA ALA A 81 19.66 -2.31 15.21
C ALA A 81 20.74 -3.06 14.40
N ASN A 82 21.45 -2.36 13.51
CA ASN A 82 22.53 -2.95 12.72
C ASN A 82 23.71 -3.38 13.61
N VAL A 83 24.15 -2.52 14.53
CA VAL A 83 25.23 -2.86 15.48
C VAL A 83 24.83 -4.05 16.36
N LYS A 84 23.60 -4.10 16.86
CA LYS A 84 23.10 -5.25 17.63
C LYS A 84 23.01 -6.52 16.81
N HIS A 85 22.59 -6.43 15.54
CA HIS A 85 22.59 -7.58 14.64
C HIS A 85 24.01 -8.11 14.39
N ASP A 86 24.98 -7.24 14.18
CA ASP A 86 26.38 -7.63 13.98
C ASP A 86 26.98 -8.24 15.25
N GLN A 87 26.67 -7.68 16.42
CA GLN A 87 27.07 -8.27 17.70
C GLN A 87 26.48 -9.67 17.87
N MET A 88 25.18 -9.84 17.62
CA MET A 88 24.52 -11.15 17.71
C MET A 88 25.12 -12.16 16.73
N ARG A 89 25.50 -11.71 15.51
CA ARG A 89 26.20 -12.56 14.54
C ARG A 89 27.54 -13.04 15.09
N GLN A 90 28.34 -12.15 15.67
CA GLN A 90 29.62 -12.50 16.27
C GLN A 90 29.45 -13.46 17.45
N GLU A 91 28.46 -13.24 18.32
CA GLU A 91 28.15 -14.15 19.42
C GLU A 91 27.78 -15.55 18.89
N ILE A 92 26.94 -15.65 17.87
CA ILE A 92 26.60 -16.94 17.23
C ILE A 92 27.83 -17.62 16.63
N GLU A 93 28.73 -16.87 15.98
CA GLU A 93 29.96 -17.41 15.39
C GLU A 93 30.94 -17.93 16.44
N THR A 94 30.99 -17.31 17.63
CA THR A 94 31.86 -17.77 18.73
C THR A 94 31.31 -19.00 19.47
N LEU A 95 29.99 -19.20 19.45
CA LEU A 95 29.33 -20.30 20.17
C LEU A 95 29.40 -21.65 19.44
N ALA A 96 29.78 -21.69 18.16
CA ALA A 96 29.78 -22.93 17.40
C ALA A 96 30.97 -22.99 16.42
N SER A 97 31.75 -24.08 16.48
CA SER A 97 32.75 -24.35 15.45
C SER A 97 32.06 -24.55 14.08
N LYS A 98 32.81 -24.41 12.98
CA LYS A 98 32.26 -24.69 11.63
C LYS A 98 31.69 -26.12 11.53
N GLU A 99 32.26 -27.06 12.27
CA GLU A 99 31.82 -28.45 12.35
C GLU A 99 30.53 -28.59 13.16
N ASP A 100 30.42 -27.90 14.30
CA ASP A 100 29.18 -27.84 15.09
C ASP A 100 28.04 -27.22 14.28
N LEU A 101 28.30 -26.13 13.55
CA LEU A 101 27.29 -25.49 12.68
C LEU A 101 26.83 -26.41 11.56
N ALA A 102 27.76 -27.17 10.94
CA ALA A 102 27.42 -28.15 9.91
C ALA A 102 26.58 -29.30 10.48
N TRP A 103 26.94 -29.78 11.67
CA TRP A 103 26.18 -30.78 12.40
C TRP A 103 24.78 -30.29 12.77
N PHE A 104 24.66 -29.09 13.35
CA PHE A 104 23.37 -28.48 13.70
C PHE A 104 22.50 -28.27 12.46
N ARG A 105 23.05 -27.80 11.34
CA ARG A 105 22.31 -27.70 10.07
C ARG A 105 21.82 -29.05 9.60
N THR A 106 22.67 -30.07 9.65
CA THR A 106 22.33 -31.43 9.20
C THR A 106 21.25 -32.05 10.09
N LYS A 107 21.39 -31.95 11.43
CA LYS A 107 20.39 -32.45 12.38
C LYS A 107 19.08 -31.68 12.29
N SER A 108 19.14 -30.36 12.15
CA SER A 108 17.94 -29.53 11.98
C SER A 108 17.21 -29.89 10.69
N ARG A 109 17.93 -30.09 9.59
CA ARG A 109 17.34 -30.55 8.32
C ARG A 109 16.67 -31.91 8.47
N LEU A 110 17.34 -32.89 9.09
CA LEU A 110 16.76 -34.22 9.33
C LEU A 110 15.51 -34.15 10.22
N TYR A 111 15.53 -33.29 11.24
CA TYR A 111 14.37 -33.06 12.10
C TYR A 111 13.21 -32.38 11.35
N LEU A 112 13.50 -31.37 10.53
CA LEU A 112 12.48 -30.71 9.71
C LEU A 112 11.87 -31.69 8.69
N GLN A 113 12.69 -32.53 8.07
CA GLN A 113 12.22 -33.57 7.16
C GLN A 113 11.33 -34.61 7.86
N SER A 114 11.57 -34.91 9.14
CA SER A 114 10.74 -35.88 9.87
C SER A 114 9.36 -35.34 10.28
N ILE A 115 9.20 -34.02 10.38
CA ILE A 115 7.93 -33.38 10.74
C ILE A 115 7.21 -32.72 9.55
N ALA A 116 7.89 -32.57 8.41
CA ALA A 116 7.32 -31.93 7.24
C ALA A 116 6.30 -32.83 6.54
N ALA A 117 5.18 -32.24 6.13
CA ALA A 117 4.21 -32.90 5.26
C ALA A 117 4.60 -32.69 3.78
N ARG A 118 4.22 -33.61 2.88
CA ARG A 118 4.49 -33.42 1.43
C ARG A 118 3.71 -32.27 0.83
N SER A 119 2.55 -31.97 1.40
CA SER A 119 1.62 -30.92 0.98
C SER A 119 0.66 -30.61 2.13
N CYS A 120 -0.05 -29.49 2.03
CA CYS A 120 -1.10 -29.17 3.00
C CYS A 120 -2.23 -30.21 3.02
N LYS A 121 -2.45 -30.94 1.93
CA LYS A 121 -3.42 -32.03 1.83
C LYS A 121 -3.03 -33.25 2.67
N GLN A 122 -1.75 -33.42 2.97
CA GLN A 122 -1.22 -34.53 3.78
C GLN A 122 -0.97 -34.14 5.24
N VAL A 123 -1.29 -32.90 5.62
CA VAL A 123 -1.25 -32.48 7.03
C VAL A 123 -2.40 -33.16 7.76
N GLN A 124 -2.09 -33.93 8.81
CA GLN A 124 -3.08 -34.69 9.59
C GLN A 124 -4.07 -33.81 10.38
N SER A 125 -3.73 -32.55 10.59
CA SER A 125 -4.55 -31.57 11.28
C SER A 125 -5.50 -30.87 10.32
N GLU A 126 -6.80 -30.87 10.66
CA GLU A 126 -7.84 -30.09 9.97
C GLU A 126 -7.81 -28.60 10.33
N ARG A 127 -6.89 -28.17 11.20
CA ARG A 127 -6.78 -26.76 11.61
C ARG A 127 -5.95 -25.96 10.61
N PRO A 128 -6.46 -24.80 10.13
CA PRO A 128 -5.63 -23.86 9.39
C PRO A 128 -4.44 -23.40 10.22
N GLY A 129 -3.28 -23.21 9.58
CA GLY A 129 -2.09 -22.80 10.32
C GLY A 129 -0.79 -22.96 9.55
N LYS A 130 0.32 -22.75 10.26
CA LYS A 130 1.68 -22.85 9.69
C LYS A 130 2.20 -24.27 9.85
N TYR A 131 2.66 -24.87 8.75
CA TYR A 131 3.20 -26.22 8.71
C TYR A 131 4.46 -26.26 7.85
N PHE A 132 5.39 -27.16 8.17
CA PHE A 132 6.53 -27.42 7.30
C PHE A 132 6.08 -28.29 6.13
N ILE A 133 6.37 -27.84 4.92
CA ILE A 133 6.03 -28.49 3.66
C ILE A 133 7.31 -28.88 2.94
N GLN A 134 7.37 -30.13 2.50
CA GLN A 134 8.48 -30.66 1.72
C GLN A 134 7.95 -31.33 0.44
N PRO A 135 7.85 -30.60 -0.67
CA PRO A 135 7.17 -31.08 -1.87
C PRO A 135 7.80 -32.33 -2.49
N ALA A 136 9.13 -32.41 -2.47
CA ALA A 136 9.93 -33.51 -3.00
C ALA A 136 10.94 -34.01 -1.95
N ALA A 137 11.45 -35.24 -2.08
CA ALA A 137 12.28 -35.84 -1.02
C ALA A 137 13.66 -35.15 -0.90
N ASP A 138 14.14 -34.63 -2.03
CA ASP A 138 15.36 -33.86 -2.21
C ASP A 138 15.17 -32.35 -1.98
N ALA A 139 13.93 -31.87 -1.99
CA ALA A 139 13.62 -30.46 -1.72
C ALA A 139 13.86 -30.10 -0.26
N GLU A 140 14.33 -28.88 -0.01
CA GLU A 140 14.43 -28.33 1.34
C GLU A 140 13.02 -28.03 1.88
N PRO A 141 12.67 -28.49 3.10
CA PRO A 141 11.40 -28.12 3.73
C PRO A 141 11.31 -26.61 3.95
N PHE A 142 10.12 -26.05 3.75
CA PHE A 142 9.83 -24.65 4.02
C PHE A 142 8.55 -24.49 4.83
N LEU A 143 8.42 -23.38 5.56
CA LEU A 143 7.21 -23.08 6.31
C LEU A 143 6.15 -22.51 5.36
N GLY A 144 4.96 -23.09 5.34
CA GLY A 144 3.82 -22.64 4.54
C GLY A 144 2.57 -22.49 5.40
N TYR A 145 1.60 -21.71 4.93
CA TYR A 145 0.29 -21.63 5.57
C TYR A 145 -0.70 -22.55 4.87
N CYS A 146 -1.23 -23.53 5.60
CA CYS A 146 -2.24 -24.45 5.10
C CYS A 146 -3.64 -23.97 5.47
N ALA A 147 -4.45 -23.68 4.46
CA ALA A 147 -5.88 -23.46 4.60
C ALA A 147 -6.61 -24.81 4.50
N GLN A 148 -7.29 -25.18 5.59
CA GLN A 148 -7.91 -26.50 5.76
C GLN A 148 -9.45 -26.49 5.69
N THR A 149 -10.07 -25.32 5.51
CA THR A 149 -11.53 -25.17 5.57
C THR A 149 -12.17 -25.01 4.19
N ALA A 150 -11.74 -24.01 3.41
CA ALA A 150 -12.33 -23.70 2.12
C ALA A 150 -12.06 -24.81 1.08
N PHE A 151 -13.04 -25.09 0.21
CA PHE A 151 -12.95 -26.04 -0.91
C PHE A 151 -12.36 -27.42 -0.55
N GLY A 152 -12.76 -27.97 0.61
CA GLY A 152 -12.30 -29.28 1.07
C GLY A 152 -10.87 -29.30 1.60
N GLY A 153 -10.33 -28.14 2.00
CA GLY A 153 -9.04 -28.01 2.69
C GLY A 153 -7.83 -28.43 1.86
N GLY A 154 -6.68 -28.55 2.50
CA GLY A 154 -5.43 -29.00 1.88
C GLY A 154 -4.76 -27.97 0.98
N TRP A 155 -5.13 -26.69 1.08
CA TRP A 155 -4.61 -25.62 0.23
C TRP A 155 -3.38 -24.99 0.87
N LEU A 156 -2.29 -24.88 0.11
CA LEU A 156 -1.15 -24.05 0.47
C LEU A 156 -1.42 -22.62 0.00
N VAL A 157 -1.43 -21.68 0.93
CA VAL A 157 -1.58 -20.25 0.61
C VAL A 157 -0.26 -19.73 0.05
N ILE A 158 -0.31 -19.15 -1.15
CA ILE A 158 0.88 -18.62 -1.84
C ILE A 158 0.93 -17.10 -1.84
N GLN A 159 -0.22 -16.47 -1.65
CA GLN A 159 -0.37 -15.03 -1.58
C GLN A 159 -1.61 -14.71 -0.75
N HIS A 160 -1.51 -13.77 0.19
CA HIS A 160 -2.62 -13.29 1.00
C HIS A 160 -2.54 -11.76 1.21
N ARG A 161 -3.61 -11.03 0.88
CA ARG A 161 -3.85 -9.59 1.11
C ARG A 161 -5.19 -9.40 1.81
N TYR A 162 -5.25 -8.48 2.75
CA TYR A 162 -6.49 -8.08 3.40
C TYR A 162 -6.43 -6.68 4.05
N ASP A 163 -5.25 -6.21 4.50
CA ASP A 163 -5.12 -4.96 5.27
C ASP A 163 -4.11 -3.95 4.70
N GLY A 164 -3.31 -4.33 3.70
CA GLY A 164 -2.26 -3.49 3.13
C GLY A 164 -1.04 -3.28 4.05
N SER A 165 -0.86 -4.10 5.08
CA SER A 165 0.28 -4.04 6.02
C SER A 165 1.63 -4.32 5.38
N VAL A 166 1.65 -4.97 4.21
CA VAL A 166 2.88 -5.29 3.48
C VAL A 166 2.88 -4.59 2.12
N ASP A 167 3.97 -3.91 1.81
CA ASP A 167 4.20 -3.37 0.46
C ASP A 167 4.51 -4.51 -0.52
N PHE A 168 3.81 -4.54 -1.66
CA PHE A 168 4.01 -5.52 -2.73
C PHE A 168 4.75 -4.91 -3.93
N ARG A 169 5.15 -3.65 -3.87
CA ARG A 169 6.00 -3.02 -4.88
C ARG A 169 7.47 -3.39 -4.64
N ARG A 170 7.77 -4.68 -4.78
CA ARG A 170 9.06 -5.31 -4.46
C ARG A 170 9.90 -5.60 -5.69
N ASN A 171 11.20 -5.80 -5.46
CA ASN A 171 12.16 -6.13 -6.52
C ASN A 171 12.09 -7.62 -6.93
N TRP A 172 12.86 -7.99 -7.95
CA TRP A 172 12.88 -9.37 -8.49
C TRP A 172 13.28 -10.40 -7.44
N THR A 173 14.35 -10.13 -6.70
CA THR A 173 14.90 -11.04 -5.68
C THR A 173 13.88 -11.30 -4.56
N GLU A 174 13.18 -10.26 -4.11
CA GLU A 174 12.13 -10.40 -3.09
C GLU A 174 10.94 -11.22 -3.61
N TYR A 175 10.51 -11.03 -4.85
CA TYR A 175 9.45 -11.87 -5.44
C TYR A 175 9.91 -13.32 -5.68
N ARG A 176 11.19 -13.52 -5.99
CA ARG A 176 11.80 -14.84 -6.14
C ARG A 176 11.77 -15.61 -4.81
N ASP A 177 12.27 -14.96 -3.76
CA ASP A 177 12.53 -15.59 -2.46
C ASP A 177 11.31 -15.58 -1.52
N GLY A 178 10.39 -14.63 -1.70
CA GLY A 178 9.23 -14.44 -0.82
C GLY A 178 9.40 -13.25 0.14
N PHE A 179 8.28 -12.71 0.62
CA PHE A 179 8.26 -11.60 1.58
C PHE A 179 6.96 -11.55 2.39
N GLY A 180 6.95 -10.80 3.49
CA GLY A 180 5.82 -10.68 4.41
C GLY A 180 5.82 -11.74 5.51
N SER A 181 4.67 -12.02 6.10
CA SER A 181 4.51 -12.96 7.20
C SER A 181 3.35 -13.92 6.95
N LEU A 182 3.58 -15.23 7.13
CA LEU A 182 2.52 -16.26 7.03
C LEU A 182 1.37 -16.07 8.03
N GLY A 183 1.50 -15.16 9.01
CA GLY A 183 0.41 -14.79 9.92
C GLY A 183 -0.34 -13.50 9.53
N GLY A 184 0.03 -12.89 8.40
CA GLY A 184 -0.55 -11.63 7.90
C GLY A 184 -0.54 -11.63 6.38
N GLU A 185 -0.17 -10.49 5.77
CA GLU A 185 0.02 -10.42 4.32
C GLU A 185 1.39 -10.98 3.91
N PHE A 186 1.43 -11.74 2.82
CA PHE A 186 2.69 -12.30 2.32
C PHE A 186 2.64 -12.75 0.86
N TRP A 187 3.82 -12.98 0.31
CA TRP A 187 4.10 -13.69 -0.94
C TRP A 187 5.05 -14.84 -0.65
N LEU A 188 4.67 -16.07 -1.02
CA LEU A 188 5.45 -17.27 -0.69
C LEU A 188 6.82 -17.32 -1.37
N GLY A 189 6.93 -16.77 -2.58
CA GLY A 189 8.15 -16.83 -3.40
C GLY A 189 7.96 -17.66 -4.67
N LEU A 190 8.45 -17.13 -5.79
CA LEU A 190 8.36 -17.78 -7.10
C LEU A 190 9.18 -19.07 -7.17
N GLU A 191 10.31 -19.15 -6.47
CA GLU A 191 11.14 -20.36 -6.51
C GLU A 191 10.44 -21.54 -5.82
N HIS A 192 9.75 -21.30 -4.71
CA HIS A 192 8.90 -22.32 -4.07
C HIS A 192 7.78 -22.77 -5.01
N LEU A 193 7.09 -21.81 -5.66
CA LEU A 193 6.02 -22.08 -6.62
C LEU A 193 6.50 -22.92 -7.82
N HIS A 194 7.63 -22.55 -8.42
CA HIS A 194 8.19 -23.26 -9.56
C HIS A 194 8.52 -24.71 -9.20
N ARG A 195 9.26 -24.93 -8.10
CA ARG A 195 9.63 -26.28 -7.66
C ARG A 195 8.42 -27.16 -7.37
N MET A 196 7.38 -26.61 -6.73
CA MET A 196 6.16 -27.37 -6.46
C MET A 196 5.41 -27.73 -7.74
N THR A 197 5.12 -26.73 -8.57
CA THR A 197 4.25 -26.89 -9.73
C THR A 197 4.91 -27.62 -10.90
N SER A 198 6.24 -27.64 -10.97
CA SER A 198 7.00 -28.46 -11.92
C SER A 198 7.12 -29.92 -11.50
N ALA A 199 7.16 -30.21 -10.19
CA ALA A 199 7.33 -31.57 -9.68
C ALA A 199 6.07 -32.44 -9.85
N ARG A 200 4.88 -31.84 -9.79
CA ARG A 200 3.59 -32.54 -10.01
C ARG A 200 2.47 -31.59 -10.40
N PRO A 201 1.37 -32.09 -11.00
CA PRO A 201 0.21 -31.28 -11.28
C PRO A 201 -0.34 -30.60 -10.02
N HIS A 202 -0.71 -29.34 -10.15
CA HIS A 202 -1.30 -28.54 -9.09
C HIS A 202 -2.49 -27.76 -9.63
N GLU A 203 -3.50 -27.60 -8.79
CA GLU A 203 -4.63 -26.70 -8.96
C GLU A 203 -4.33 -25.35 -8.31
N LEU A 204 -4.87 -24.28 -8.90
CA LEU A 204 -4.84 -22.93 -8.34
C LEU A 204 -6.26 -22.48 -8.03
N LEU A 205 -6.46 -21.92 -6.85
CA LEU A 205 -7.67 -21.22 -6.45
C LEU A 205 -7.31 -19.77 -6.12
N VAL A 206 -8.02 -18.85 -6.76
CA VAL A 206 -7.93 -17.42 -6.49
C VAL A 206 -9.23 -17.01 -5.83
N GLU A 207 -9.13 -16.39 -4.65
CA GLU A 207 -10.26 -15.89 -3.88
C GLU A 207 -10.14 -14.37 -3.75
N LEU A 208 -11.26 -13.68 -3.93
CA LEU A 208 -11.34 -12.22 -3.93
C LEU A 208 -12.53 -11.78 -3.07
N GLU A 209 -12.30 -10.78 -2.23
CA GLU A 209 -13.35 -10.10 -1.49
C GLU A 209 -13.33 -8.61 -1.83
N TYR A 210 -14.40 -8.13 -2.44
CA TYR A 210 -14.54 -6.72 -2.78
C TYR A 210 -14.81 -5.91 -1.51
N PHE A 211 -14.47 -4.62 -1.50
CA PHE A 211 -14.83 -3.70 -0.40
C PHE A 211 -16.33 -3.63 -0.09
N SER A 212 -17.18 -4.10 -1.00
CA SER A 212 -18.63 -4.25 -0.78
C SER A 212 -19.02 -5.50 0.03
N GLY A 213 -18.05 -6.32 0.46
CA GLY A 213 -18.26 -7.63 1.10
C GLY A 213 -18.67 -8.74 0.14
N LYS A 214 -18.65 -8.48 -1.18
CA LYS A 214 -18.93 -9.51 -2.18
C LYS A 214 -17.71 -10.42 -2.32
N TYR A 215 -17.97 -11.73 -2.37
CA TYR A 215 -16.97 -12.74 -2.59
C TYR A 215 -17.02 -13.27 -4.03
N ALA A 216 -15.86 -13.48 -4.64
CA ALA A 216 -15.72 -14.14 -5.93
C ALA A 216 -14.49 -15.05 -5.94
N TYR A 217 -14.51 -16.09 -6.78
CA TYR A 217 -13.38 -17.01 -6.90
C TYR A 217 -13.17 -17.50 -8.33
N ALA A 218 -11.96 -17.96 -8.63
CA ALA A 218 -11.62 -18.69 -9.84
C ALA A 218 -10.72 -19.87 -9.51
N ARG A 219 -11.13 -21.08 -9.92
CA ARG A 219 -10.39 -22.33 -9.73
C ARG A 219 -9.90 -22.85 -11.06
N TYR A 220 -8.62 -23.14 -11.13
CA TYR A 220 -7.91 -23.68 -12.28
C TYR A 220 -7.41 -25.08 -11.95
N SER A 221 -7.76 -26.04 -12.79
CA SER A 221 -7.37 -27.45 -12.63
C SER A 221 -5.91 -27.74 -12.97
N LYS A 222 -5.19 -26.77 -13.53
CA LYS A 222 -3.77 -26.86 -13.84
C LYS A 222 -3.15 -25.50 -13.65
N PHE A 223 -2.05 -25.47 -12.91
CA PHE A 223 -1.22 -24.29 -12.68
C PHE A 223 0.24 -24.72 -12.62
N VAL A 224 1.04 -24.12 -13.48
CA VAL A 224 2.49 -24.31 -13.52
C VAL A 224 3.17 -23.01 -13.87
N ILE A 225 4.33 -22.76 -13.26
CA ILE A 225 5.20 -21.65 -13.64
C ILE A 225 6.58 -22.20 -14.03
N ASP A 226 7.21 -21.54 -15.00
CA ASP A 226 8.55 -21.89 -15.45
C ASP A 226 9.62 -21.52 -14.41
N SER A 227 10.85 -21.93 -14.67
CA SER A 227 12.06 -21.61 -13.90
C SER A 227 12.41 -20.12 -13.95
N GLU A 228 13.39 -19.71 -13.14
CA GLU A 228 13.95 -18.36 -13.21
C GLU A 228 14.51 -18.02 -14.60
N ALA A 229 15.13 -19.01 -15.28
CA ALA A 229 15.63 -18.86 -16.65
C ALA A 229 14.49 -18.66 -17.65
N GLY A 230 13.37 -19.35 -17.44
CA GLY A 230 12.09 -19.13 -18.12
C GLY A 230 11.33 -17.89 -17.63
N GLN A 231 11.93 -17.08 -16.76
CA GLN A 231 11.38 -15.85 -16.20
C GLN A 231 10.02 -16.06 -15.50
N TYR A 232 9.85 -17.22 -14.87
CA TYR A 232 8.64 -17.62 -14.16
C TYR A 232 7.37 -17.45 -15.00
N ALA A 233 7.45 -17.72 -16.30
CA ALA A 233 6.31 -17.61 -17.19
C ALA A 233 5.18 -18.52 -16.72
N ILE A 234 3.95 -18.00 -16.72
CA ILE A 234 2.78 -18.80 -16.39
C ILE A 234 2.57 -19.79 -17.53
N GLY A 235 2.65 -21.09 -17.23
CA GLY A 235 2.39 -22.13 -18.21
C GLY A 235 0.91 -22.35 -18.41
N GLU A 236 0.52 -23.61 -18.59
CA GLU A 236 -0.87 -23.95 -18.91
C GLU A 236 -1.81 -23.67 -17.72
N LEU A 237 -2.85 -22.87 -17.98
CA LEU A 237 -3.96 -22.63 -17.07
C LEU A 237 -5.24 -23.19 -17.65
N ARG A 238 -5.95 -24.00 -16.88
CA ARG A 238 -7.24 -24.57 -17.31
C ARG A 238 -8.33 -24.26 -16.30
N LEU A 239 -9.15 -23.25 -16.60
CA LEU A 239 -10.30 -22.85 -15.76
C LEU A 239 -11.24 -24.04 -15.57
N LEU A 240 -11.56 -24.32 -14.30
CA LEU A 240 -12.42 -25.41 -13.89
C LEU A 240 -13.80 -24.87 -13.46
N SER A 241 -13.81 -23.84 -12.62
CA SER A 241 -15.03 -23.19 -12.11
C SER A 241 -14.69 -21.82 -11.55
N GLY A 242 -15.66 -20.93 -11.43
CA GLY A 242 -15.44 -19.63 -10.81
C GLY A 242 -16.61 -18.68 -11.02
N THR A 243 -16.75 -17.75 -10.09
CA THR A 243 -17.66 -16.60 -10.17
C THR A 243 -16.92 -15.31 -10.52
N ALA A 244 -15.59 -15.29 -10.39
CA ALA A 244 -14.74 -14.19 -10.80
C ALA A 244 -14.51 -14.20 -12.32
N ALA A 245 -14.25 -13.02 -12.89
CA ALA A 245 -13.79 -12.91 -14.27
C ALA A 245 -12.44 -13.64 -14.44
N ASP A 246 -12.27 -14.34 -15.55
CA ASP A 246 -11.09 -15.15 -15.85
C ASP A 246 -9.89 -14.31 -16.32
N ALA A 247 -9.43 -13.41 -15.45
CA ALA A 247 -8.32 -12.50 -15.72
C ALA A 247 -6.95 -13.21 -15.71
N VAL A 248 -6.82 -14.32 -14.98
CA VAL A 248 -5.55 -15.05 -14.88
C VAL A 248 -5.22 -15.76 -16.19
N ARG A 249 -6.20 -16.31 -16.91
CA ARG A 249 -5.97 -16.94 -18.22
C ARG A 249 -5.41 -15.96 -19.25
N LEU A 250 -5.73 -14.67 -19.17
CA LEU A 250 -5.13 -13.63 -20.03
C LEU A 250 -3.62 -13.47 -19.82
N ARG A 251 -3.08 -13.99 -18.71
CA ARG A 251 -1.66 -13.97 -18.36
C ARG A 251 -0.95 -15.28 -18.71
N GLN A 252 -1.65 -16.26 -19.28
CA GLN A 252 -1.03 -17.50 -19.74
C GLN A 252 0.07 -17.20 -20.78
N GLY A 253 1.23 -17.82 -20.61
CA GLY A 253 2.43 -17.60 -21.41
C GLY A 253 3.19 -16.30 -21.10
N MET A 254 2.63 -15.41 -20.28
CA MET A 254 3.32 -14.17 -19.90
C MET A 254 4.40 -14.44 -18.86
N LYS A 255 5.52 -13.72 -19.02
CA LYS A 255 6.66 -13.72 -18.09
C LYS A 255 6.34 -12.87 -16.87
N PHE A 256 6.94 -13.22 -15.73
CA PHE A 256 6.85 -12.40 -14.53
C PHE A 256 7.67 -11.11 -14.70
N SER A 257 7.18 -10.01 -14.12
CA SER A 257 7.83 -8.69 -14.17
C SER A 257 7.79 -8.04 -12.79
N THR A 258 8.86 -7.33 -12.45
CA THR A 258 8.97 -6.49 -11.24
C THR A 258 9.42 -5.08 -11.61
N ILE A 259 9.48 -4.17 -10.63
CA ILE A 259 9.87 -2.76 -10.83
C ILE A 259 11.26 -2.59 -11.46
N ASP A 260 12.16 -3.51 -11.14
CA ASP A 260 13.57 -3.54 -11.54
C ASP A 260 13.83 -4.51 -12.71
N ARG A 261 12.84 -5.34 -13.06
CA ARG A 261 12.96 -6.32 -14.14
C ARG A 261 11.66 -6.43 -14.92
N ASN A 262 11.53 -5.58 -15.94
CA ASN A 262 10.36 -5.55 -16.80
C ASN A 262 10.53 -6.51 -17.99
N HIS A 263 9.71 -7.57 -18.03
CA HIS A 263 9.65 -8.50 -19.15
C HIS A 263 8.33 -8.40 -19.94
N SER A 264 7.48 -7.42 -19.61
CA SER A 264 6.18 -7.19 -20.24
C SER A 264 6.18 -5.90 -21.06
N SER A 265 5.68 -5.96 -22.29
CA SER A 265 5.37 -4.79 -23.11
C SER A 265 4.09 -4.05 -22.68
N THR A 266 3.39 -4.53 -21.64
CA THR A 266 2.13 -3.98 -21.12
C THR A 266 2.16 -3.94 -19.59
N ALA A 267 1.67 -2.84 -19.02
CA ALA A 267 1.74 -2.52 -17.59
C ALA A 267 1.12 -3.59 -16.67
N PRO A 268 1.66 -3.81 -15.45
CA PRO A 268 1.08 -4.77 -14.52
C PRO A 268 -0.21 -4.19 -13.92
N THR A 269 -1.33 -4.87 -14.16
CA THR A 269 -2.59 -4.61 -13.44
C THR A 269 -3.24 -5.94 -13.06
N ALA A 270 -3.22 -6.23 -11.76
CA ALA A 270 -4.35 -6.66 -10.94
C ALA A 270 -3.82 -6.87 -9.50
N LYS A 271 -4.48 -6.24 -8.52
CA LYS A 271 -4.32 -6.56 -7.10
C LYS A 271 -5.11 -7.85 -6.89
N LEU A 272 -4.42 -8.97 -6.68
CA LEU A 272 -5.04 -10.25 -6.31
C LEU A 272 -5.07 -10.30 -4.79
N ASP A 273 -6.22 -10.63 -4.20
CA ASP A 273 -6.39 -10.56 -2.74
C ASP A 273 -6.00 -11.87 -2.04
N ALA A 274 -6.29 -13.04 -2.59
CA ALA A 274 -5.66 -14.29 -2.14
C ALA A 274 -5.48 -15.29 -3.27
N SER A 275 -4.35 -15.98 -3.27
CA SER A 275 -4.08 -17.10 -4.17
C SER A 275 -3.59 -18.28 -3.36
N VAL A 276 -4.18 -19.45 -3.59
CA VAL A 276 -3.84 -20.71 -2.93
C VAL A 276 -3.68 -21.83 -3.96
N VAL A 277 -2.81 -22.80 -3.69
CA VAL A 277 -2.50 -23.92 -4.59
C VAL A 277 -2.58 -25.25 -3.85
N LYS A 278 -3.03 -26.29 -4.54
CA LYS A 278 -3.19 -27.65 -3.99
C LYS A 278 -2.87 -28.69 -5.04
N GLU A 279 -2.37 -29.85 -4.61
CA GLU A 279 -2.14 -31.04 -5.44
C GLU A 279 -3.41 -31.90 -5.67
#